data_AF-A0A0C2BEM7-F1
#
_entry.id   AF-A0A0C2BEM7-F1
#
_cell.length_a   1.000
_cell.length_b   1.000
_cell.length_c   1.000
_cell.angle_alpha   90.00
_cell.angle_beta   90.00
_cell.angle_gamma   90.00
#
_symmetry.space_group_name_H-M   'P 1'
#
loop_
_entity.id
_entity.type
_entity.pdbx_description
1 polymer ?
#
loop_
_entity_poly.entity_id
_entity_poly.type
_entity_poly.pdbx_seq_one_letter_code
_entity_poly.pdbx_strand_id
1 'polypeptide(L)' 'MCRADYTIDILDDVFMFHKGIKRKSSGGRTWAIQKRNAKKFEKALEGFKARMDKEYPSTKEKCPQPQR' A
#
# COMPACT_ATOMS: atom_id res chain seq x y z
N MET A 1 8.37 7.81 0.43
CA MET A 1 8.37 9.29 0.30
C MET A 1 9.61 9.81 -0.44
N CYS A 2 10.26 9.01 -1.29
CA CYS A 2 11.45 9.38 -2.07
C CYS A 2 11.36 10.75 -2.77
N ARG A 3 10.21 11.08 -3.35
CA ARG A 3 10.03 12.33 -4.12
C ARG A 3 10.15 13.61 -3.29
N ALA A 4 10.03 13.49 -1.98
CA ALA A 4 10.19 14.55 -0.99
C ALA A 4 11.49 14.38 -0.17
N ASP A 5 12.46 13.64 -0.70
CA ASP A 5 13.79 13.41 -0.12
C ASP A 5 13.81 12.72 1.25
N TYR A 6 12.77 11.95 1.56
CA TYR A 6 12.74 11.12 2.76
C TYR A 6 13.39 9.76 2.51
N THR A 7 14.31 9.40 3.40
CA THR A 7 14.75 8.03 3.63
C THR A 7 13.80 7.38 4.64
N ILE A 8 13.17 6.27 4.26
CA ILE A 8 12.32 5.49 5.17
C ILE A 8 13.03 4.18 5.41
N ASP A 9 13.38 3.94 6.67
CA ASP A 9 13.80 2.62 7.13
C ASP A 9 12.55 1.90 7.65
N ILE A 10 11.96 1.04 6.81
CA ILE A 10 10.81 0.23 7.21
C ILE A 10 11.37 -1.00 7.91
N LEU A 11 11.25 -1.04 9.24
CA LEU A 11 11.41 -2.29 9.99
C LEU A 11 10.29 -3.24 9.57
N ASP A 12 10.64 -4.26 8.78
CA ASP A 12 9.70 -5.28 8.27
C ASP A 12 8.95 -6.05 9.38
N ASP A 13 9.41 -5.97 10.63
CA ASP A 13 9.05 -6.93 11.68
C ASP A 13 7.93 -6.51 12.66
N VAL A 14 7.36 -5.30 12.56
CA VAL A 14 6.41 -4.83 13.61
C VAL A 14 4.98 -5.35 13.43
N PHE A 15 4.65 -5.95 12.27
CA PHE A 15 3.33 -6.54 12.03
C PHE A 15 3.39 -8.05 11.77
N MET A 16 4.03 -8.79 12.67
CA MET A 16 3.87 -10.25 12.72
C MET A 16 2.44 -10.63 13.14
N PHE A 17 1.52 -10.71 12.18
CA PHE A 17 0.23 -11.34 12.43
C PHE A 17 0.42 -12.86 12.46
N HIS A 18 0.08 -13.49 13.57
CA HIS A 18 -0.05 -14.94 13.58
C HIS A 18 -1.21 -15.33 12.67
N LYS A 19 -1.01 -16.32 11.78
CA LYS A 19 -2.13 -16.99 11.10
C LYS A 19 -2.95 -17.72 12.16
N GLY A 20 -3.86 -17.02 12.83
CA GLY A 20 -4.82 -17.65 13.73
C GLY A 20 -5.58 -18.75 12.99
N ILE A 21 -6.01 -19.79 13.69
CA ILE A 21 -6.76 -20.92 13.12
C ILE A 21 -8.03 -20.38 12.45
N LYS A 22 -8.01 -20.25 11.12
CA LYS A 22 -9.17 -19.79 10.35
C LYS A 22 -10.10 -20.97 10.09
N ARG A 23 -11.39 -20.83 10.44
CA ARG A 23 -12.40 -21.84 10.10
C ARG A 23 -12.52 -21.97 8.58
N LYS A 24 -12.58 -23.20 8.04
CA LYS A 24 -12.70 -23.47 6.58
C LYS A 24 -13.84 -22.69 5.90
N SER A 25 -14.93 -22.41 6.62
CA SER A 25 -16.08 -21.64 6.13
C SER A 25 -15.84 -20.14 5.93
N SER A 26 -14.69 -19.61 6.36
CA SER A 26 -14.39 -18.16 6.28
C SER A 26 -13.71 -17.72 4.97
N GLY A 27 -13.41 -18.64 4.06
CA GLY A 27 -12.64 -18.38 2.83
C GLY A 27 -13.29 -17.33 1.92
N GLY A 28 -14.57 -17.51 1.57
CA GLY A 28 -15.30 -16.57 0.71
C GLY A 28 -15.43 -15.17 1.31
N ARG A 29 -15.74 -15.08 2.61
CA ARG A 29 -15.82 -13.80 3.33
C ARG A 29 -14.45 -13.11 3.40
N THR A 30 -13.38 -13.86 3.62
CA THR A 30 -12.01 -13.33 3.65
C THR A 30 -11.61 -12.76 2.28
N TRP A 31 -11.88 -13.50 1.20
CA TRP A 31 -11.60 -13.04 -0.16
C TRP A 31 -12.38 -11.77 -0.51
N ALA A 32 -13.67 -11.70 -0.16
CA ALA A 32 -14.48 -10.50 -0.38
C ALA A 32 -13.92 -9.28 0.38
N ILE A 33 -13.44 -9.47 1.61
CA ILE A 33 -12.77 -8.42 2.39
C ILE A 33 -11.46 -8.00 1.72
N GLN A 34 -10.62 -8.95 1.31
CA GLN A 34 -9.35 -8.66 0.62
C GLN A 34 -9.59 -7.88 -0.67
N LYS A 35 -10.55 -8.29 -1.49
CA LYS A 35 -10.93 -7.58 -2.73
C LYS A 35 -11.40 -6.16 -2.46
N ARG A 36 -12.17 -5.94 -1.39
CA ARG A 36 -12.61 -4.60 -0.99
C ARG A 36 -11.44 -3.74 -0.50
N ASN A 37 -10.51 -4.31 0.27
CA ASN A 37 -9.33 -3.60 0.75
C ASN A 37 -8.39 -3.25 -0.41
N ALA A 38 -8.22 -4.15 -1.37
CA ALA A 38 -7.50 -3.92 -2.62
C ALA A 38 -8.03 -2.69 -3.37
N LYS A 39 -9.36 -2.57 -3.54
CA LYS A 39 -9.96 -1.39 -4.18
C LYS A 39 -9.71 -0.09 -3.40
N LYS A 40 -9.77 -0.15 -2.06
CA LYS A 40 -9.46 1.00 -1.20
C LYS A 40 -8.00 1.43 -1.35
N PHE A 41 -7.09 0.46 -1.41
CA PHE A 41 -5.66 0.72 -1.63
C PHE A 41 -5.42 1.38 -2.99
N GLU A 42 -6.01 0.85 -4.07
CA GLU A 42 -5.90 1.44 -5.42
C GLU A 42 -6.34 2.91 -5.43
N LYS A 43 -7.51 3.20 -4.86
CA LYS A 43 -8.02 4.59 -4.77
C LYS A 43 -7.10 5.50 -3.94
N ALA A 44 -6.56 4.99 -2.83
CA ALA A 44 -5.62 5.75 -2.00
C ALA A 44 -4.31 6.02 -2.75
N LEU A 45 -3.82 5.03 -3.51
CA LEU A 45 -2.60 5.13 -4.30
C LEU A 45 -2.75 6.15 -5.43
N GLU A 46 -3.89 6.19 -6.12
CA GLU A 46 -4.20 7.21 -7.13
C GLU A 46 -4.16 8.62 -6.54
N GLY A 47 -4.85 8.85 -5.42
CA GLY A 47 -4.86 10.14 -4.74
C GLY A 47 -3.47 10.55 -4.26
N PHE A 48 -2.69 9.59 -3.74
CA PHE A 48 -1.30 9.82 -3.35
C PHE A 48 -0.44 10.23 -4.55
N LYS A 49 -0.52 9.51 -5.67
CA LYS A 49 0.23 9.82 -6.90
C LYS A 49 -0.12 11.21 -7.42
N ALA A 50 -1.40 11.55 -7.47
CA ALA A 50 -1.86 12.87 -7.91
C ALA A 50 -1.30 14.00 -7.04
N ARG A 51 -1.28 13.82 -5.71
CA ARG A 51 -0.67 14.80 -4.79
C ARG A 51 0.84 14.94 -5.03
N MET A 52 1.56 13.82 -5.16
CA MET A 52 3.01 13.85 -5.41
C MET A 52 3.36 14.47 -6.77
N ASP A 53 2.53 14.25 -7.80
CA ASP A 53 2.70 14.88 -9.11
C ASP A 53 2.49 16.40 -9.06
N LYS A 54 1.54 16.86 -8.23
CA LYS A 54 1.30 18.29 -8.02
C LYS A 54 2.42 18.96 -7.21
N GLU A 55 2.84 18.35 -6.11
CA GLU A 55 3.78 18.96 -5.16
C GLU A 55 5.25 18.77 -5.55
N TYR A 56 5.58 17.67 -6.24
CA TYR A 56 6.96 17.29 -6.55
C TYR A 56 7.14 16.89 -8.03
N PRO A 57 6.86 17.78 -9.00
CA PRO A 57 6.90 17.43 -10.42
C PRO A 57 8.30 17.05 -10.92
N SER A 58 9.35 17.68 -10.38
CA SER A 58 10.75 17.49 -10.80
C SER A 58 11.37 16.14 -10.44
N THR A 59 10.76 15.40 -9.50
CA THR A 59 11.26 14.10 -9.02
C THR A 59 10.43 12.92 -9.52
N LYS A 60 9.51 13.15 -10.47
CA LYS A 60 8.58 12.13 -10.98
C LYS A 60 9.28 10.89 -11.55
N GLU A 61 10.31 11.09 -12.36
CA GLU A 61 11.06 10.01 -13.03
C GLU A 61 12.26 9.51 -12.23
N LYS A 62 12.66 10.24 -11.18
CA LYS A 62 13.83 9.91 -10.35
C LYS A 62 13.51 8.84 -9.30
N CYS A 63 12.25 8.71 -8.90
CA CYS A 63 11.84 7.81 -7.84
C CYS A 63 11.12 6.56 -8.39
N PRO A 64 11.29 5.40 -7.73
CA PRO A 64 10.64 4.16 -8.14
C PRO A 64 9.12 4.25 -7.99
N GLN A 65 8.40 3.48 -8.83
CA GLN A 65 6.95 3.39 -8.72
C GLN A 65 6.56 2.59 -7.47
N PRO A 66 5.52 3.00 -6.72
CA PRO A 66 5.02 2.23 -5.59
C PRO A 66 4.53 0.86 -6.06
N GLN A 67 5.03 -0.22 -5.45
CA GLN A 67 4.60 -1.59 -5.71
C GLN A 67 3.29 -1.91 -4.96
N ARG A 68 2.56 -2.92 -5.42
CA ARG A 68 1.32 -3.43 -4.81
C ARG A 68 1.60 -4.65 -3.96
#